data_AF-R1I0R1-F1
#
_entry.id   AF-R1I0R1-F1
#
_cell.length_a   1.000
_cell.length_b   1.000
_cell.length_c   1.000
_cell.angle_alpha   90.00
_cell.angle_beta   90.00
_cell.angle_gamma   90.00
#
_symmetry.space_group_name_H-M   'P 1'
#
loop_
_entity.id
_entity.type
_entity.pdbx_description
1 polymer ?
#
loop_
_entity_poly.entity_id
_entity_poly.type
_entity_poly.pdbx_seq_one_letter_code
_entity_poly.pdbx_strand_id
1 'polypeptide(L)'
;MTPEASPVRWRASIGLTVGGGRAVSSIVESDHGSEGSAREWIERKLPRTRFPAWIPAARRADGVELFGRVARGRVATDRLVPVWEGEATPVWHADRAGDRVEWRRCGVEDR
;
A
#
# COMPACT_ATOMS: atom_id res chain seq x y z
N MET A 1 -18.99 -16.99 23.94
CA MET A 1 -17.97 -16.98 22.87
C MET A 1 -17.47 -15.57 22.72
N THR A 2 -16.28 -15.27 23.22
CA THR A 2 -15.56 -14.04 22.86
C THR A 2 -15.22 -14.13 21.37
N PRO A 3 -15.49 -13.09 20.56
CA PRO A 3 -15.01 -13.09 19.18
C PRO A 3 -13.49 -13.23 19.22
N GLU A 4 -12.94 -14.25 18.56
CA GLU A 4 -11.50 -14.33 18.34
C GLU A 4 -11.08 -13.03 17.66
N ALA A 5 -10.21 -12.26 18.31
CA ALA A 5 -9.67 -11.07 17.71
C ALA A 5 -8.96 -11.47 16.41
N SER A 6 -9.39 -10.91 15.27
CA SER A 6 -8.77 -11.19 13.98
C SER A 6 -7.25 -11.06 14.08
N PRO A 7 -6.48 -12.04 13.55
CA PRO A 7 -5.04 -12.03 13.67
C PRO A 7 -4.45 -10.78 13.02
N VAL A 8 -3.40 -10.22 13.62
CA VAL A 8 -2.65 -9.11 13.04
C VAL A 8 -2.08 -9.52 11.69
N ARG A 9 -2.18 -8.63 10.72
CA ARG A 9 -1.71 -8.79 9.34
C ARG A 9 -0.92 -7.57 8.90
N TRP A 10 -0.25 -7.73 7.76
CA TRP A 10 0.44 -6.66 7.05
C TRP A 10 -0.16 -6.53 5.66
N ARG A 11 -0.74 -5.37 5.34
CA ARG A 11 -1.27 -5.08 4.02
C ARG A 11 -0.22 -4.36 3.19
N ALA A 12 0.16 -4.97 2.09
CA ALA A 12 0.88 -4.32 1.01
C ALA A 12 -0.12 -3.75 0.00
N SER A 13 0.11 -2.54 -0.47
CA SER A 13 -0.71 -1.89 -1.50
C SER A 13 0.18 -1.12 -2.47
N ILE A 14 -0.19 -1.10 -3.75
CA ILE A 14 0.40 -0.18 -4.74
C ILE A 14 -0.68 0.83 -5.12
N GLY A 15 -0.36 2.11 -4.97
CA GLY A 15 -1.28 3.21 -5.24
C GLY A 15 -0.71 4.25 -6.19
N LEU A 16 -1.54 5.24 -6.49
CA LEU A 16 -1.20 6.42 -7.27
C LEU A 16 -1.02 7.63 -6.34
N THR A 17 0.02 8.41 -6.56
CA THR A 17 0.19 9.74 -5.98
C THR A 17 0.19 10.79 -7.09
N VAL A 18 -0.18 12.02 -6.77
CA VAL A 18 -0.09 13.19 -7.66
C VAL A 18 0.75 14.24 -6.95
N GLY A 19 1.81 14.72 -7.60
CA GLY A 19 2.63 15.81 -7.07
C GLY A 19 3.37 15.46 -5.76
N GLY A 20 3.72 14.19 -5.56
CA GLY A 20 4.66 13.75 -4.53
C GLY A 20 4.15 13.68 -3.08
N GLY A 21 2.85 13.82 -2.82
CA GLY A 21 2.36 13.97 -1.43
C GLY A 21 1.23 13.04 -0.99
N ARG A 22 0.22 12.79 -1.82
CA ARG A 22 -1.01 12.15 -1.35
C ARG A 22 -1.46 11.00 -2.22
N ALA A 23 -1.67 9.86 -1.58
CA ALA A 23 -2.31 8.69 -2.16
C ALA A 23 -3.71 9.05 -2.66
N VAL A 24 -3.95 8.91 -3.96
CA VAL A 24 -5.27 9.11 -4.57
C VAL A 24 -6.09 7.83 -4.50
N SER A 25 -5.46 6.67 -4.70
CA SER A 25 -6.12 5.36 -4.70
C SER A 25 -5.11 4.23 -4.59
N SER A 26 -5.47 3.16 -3.89
CA SER A 26 -4.86 1.83 -4.09
C SER A 26 -5.36 1.25 -5.41
N ILE A 27 -4.48 0.60 -6.17
CA ILE A 27 -4.80 -0.11 -7.42
C ILE A 27 -4.82 -1.63 -7.18
N VAL A 28 -3.92 -2.10 -6.32
CA VAL A 28 -3.78 -3.51 -5.98
C VAL A 28 -3.34 -3.62 -4.53
N GLU A 29 -3.90 -4.59 -3.82
CA GLU A 29 -3.64 -4.87 -2.42
C GLU A 29 -3.37 -6.36 -2.21
N SER A 30 -2.59 -6.69 -1.17
CA SER A 30 -2.27 -8.05 -0.77
C SER A 30 -2.01 -8.11 0.74
N ASP A 31 -2.59 -9.10 1.41
CA ASP A 31 -2.47 -9.29 2.85
C ASP A 31 -1.42 -10.38 3.17
N HIS A 32 -0.59 -10.12 4.16
CA HIS A 32 0.57 -10.94 4.53
C HIS A 32 0.61 -11.21 6.03
N GLY A 33 1.26 -12.32 6.42
CA GLY A 33 1.50 -12.67 7.81
C GLY A 33 2.65 -11.91 8.48
N SER A 34 3.53 -11.25 7.70
CA SER A 34 4.70 -10.53 8.21
C SER A 34 5.00 -9.27 7.40
N GLU A 35 5.70 -8.31 8.01
CA GLU A 35 6.19 -7.10 7.33
C GLU A 35 7.12 -7.47 6.18
N GLY A 36 8.07 -8.39 6.41
CA GLY A 36 9.05 -8.81 5.42
C GLY A 36 8.39 -9.38 4.16
N SER A 37 7.39 -10.26 4.31
CA SER A 37 6.65 -10.81 3.17
C SER A 37 5.85 -9.73 2.41
N ALA A 38 5.29 -8.75 3.11
CA ALA A 38 4.60 -7.62 2.48
C ALA A 38 5.56 -6.72 1.69
N ARG A 39 6.73 -6.44 2.24
CA ARG A 39 7.78 -5.64 1.57
C ARG A 39 8.35 -6.36 0.35
N GLU A 40 8.66 -7.65 0.48
CA GLU A 40 9.13 -8.48 -0.63
C GLU A 40 8.09 -8.57 -1.77
N TRP A 41 6.80 -8.57 -1.43
CA TRP A 41 5.75 -8.46 -2.43
C TRP A 41 5.80 -7.12 -3.19
N ILE A 42 5.97 -5.99 -2.50
CA ILE A 42 6.13 -4.67 -3.13
C ILE A 42 7.36 -4.63 -4.02
N GLU A 43 8.51 -5.13 -3.54
CA GLU A 43 9.77 -5.17 -4.30
C GLU A 43 9.64 -5.93 -5.63
N ARG A 44 8.87 -7.02 -5.65
CA ARG A 44 8.62 -7.78 -6.87
C ARG A 44 7.57 -7.16 -7.78
N LYS A 45 6.55 -6.50 -7.20
CA LYS A 45 5.33 -6.08 -7.92
C LYS A 45 5.42 -4.65 -8.42
N LEU A 46 5.95 -3.72 -7.64
CA LEU A 46 5.98 -2.29 -7.96
C LEU A 46 6.77 -1.98 -9.25
N PRO A 47 8.00 -2.50 -9.47
CA PRO A 47 8.75 -2.24 -10.71
C PRO A 47 8.03 -2.73 -11.97
N ARG A 48 7.20 -3.76 -11.84
CA ARG A 48 6.45 -4.39 -12.95
C ARG A 48 5.05 -3.82 -13.13
N THR A 49 4.59 -2.97 -12.21
CA THR A 49 3.24 -2.42 -12.25
C THR A 49 3.17 -1.30 -13.29
N ARG A 50 2.14 -1.37 -14.11
CA ARG A 50 1.83 -0.35 -15.12
C ARG A 50 0.72 0.55 -14.60
N PHE A 51 0.70 1.78 -15.09
CA PHE A 51 -0.43 2.67 -14.84
C PHE A 51 -1.73 2.04 -15.39
N PRO A 52 -2.85 2.16 -14.66
CA PRO A 52 -4.15 1.78 -15.18
C PRO A 52 -4.46 2.47 -16.52
N ALA A 53 -5.21 1.79 -17.40
CA ALA A 53 -5.51 2.29 -18.75
C ALA A 53 -6.26 3.65 -18.75
N TRP A 54 -7.00 3.95 -17.69
CA TRP A 54 -7.74 5.20 -17.53
C TRP A 54 -6.85 6.39 -17.11
N ILE A 55 -5.56 6.18 -16.80
CA ILE A 55 -4.58 7.26 -16.56
C ILE A 55 -3.92 7.63 -17.89
N PRO A 56 -4.26 8.80 -18.48
CA PRO A 56 -3.68 9.24 -19.76
C PRO A 56 -2.18 9.51 -19.62
N ALA A 57 -1.42 9.34 -20.71
CA ALA A 57 0.02 9.61 -20.72
C ALA A 57 0.34 11.07 -20.35
N ALA A 58 -0.50 12.03 -20.75
CA ALA A 58 -0.36 13.45 -20.38
C ALA A 58 -0.40 13.65 -18.86
N ARG A 59 -1.29 12.96 -18.14
CA ARG A 59 -1.35 13.04 -16.67
C ARG A 59 -0.12 12.46 -15.99
N ARG A 60 0.61 11.53 -16.63
CA ARG A 60 1.88 11.01 -16.09
C ARG A 60 2.97 12.09 -16.11
N ALA A 61 2.92 13.00 -17.10
CA ALA A 61 3.82 14.15 -17.16
C ALA A 61 3.51 15.20 -16.07
N ASP A 62 2.28 15.23 -15.56
CA ASP A 62 1.85 16.10 -14.45
C ASP A 62 2.31 15.59 -13.06
N GLY A 63 3.24 14.62 -13.00
CA GLY A 63 3.76 14.08 -11.74
C GLY A 63 2.86 13.03 -11.08
N VAL A 64 2.13 12.23 -11.89
CA VAL A 64 1.43 11.03 -11.40
C VAL A 64 2.42 9.87 -11.31
N GLU A 65 2.59 9.33 -10.11
CA GLU A 65 3.56 8.27 -9.82
C GLU A 65 2.91 7.07 -9.14
N LEU A 66 3.54 5.90 -9.30
CA LEU A 66 3.18 4.69 -8.58
C LEU A 66 4.05 4.58 -7.33
N PHE A 67 3.43 4.31 -6.19
CA PHE A 67 4.14 4.08 -4.93
C PHE A 67 3.59 2.83 -4.24
N GLY A 68 4.44 2.15 -3.49
CA GLY A 68 4.10 1.05 -2.60
C GLY A 68 3.83 1.56 -1.18
N ARG A 69 2.95 0.87 -0.46
CA ARG A 69 2.71 1.11 0.95
C ARG A 69 2.56 -0.22 1.68
N VAL A 70 3.16 -0.32 2.87
CA VAL A 70 2.96 -1.44 3.79
C VAL A 70 2.47 -0.89 5.13
N ALA A 71 1.31 -1.38 5.56
CA ALA A 71 0.69 -0.99 6.82
C ALA A 71 0.31 -2.23 7.64
N ARG A 72 0.47 -2.12 8.96
CA ARG A 72 0.01 -3.13 9.92
C ARG A 72 -1.48 -2.91 10.19
N GLY A 73 -2.22 -3.98 10.39
CA GLY A 73 -3.65 -3.90 10.62
C GLY A 73 -4.30 -5.26 10.79
N ARG A 74 -5.61 -5.31 10.60
CA ARG A 74 -6.45 -6.50 10.80
C ARG A 74 -7.56 -6.50 9.77
N VAL A 75 -8.05 -7.70 9.44
CA VAL A 75 -9.27 -7.84 8.65
C VAL A 75 -10.43 -8.04 9.63
N ALA A 76 -11.27 -7.02 9.77
CA ALA A 76 -12.49 -7.06 10.56
C ALA A 76 -13.56 -7.85 9.78
N THR A 77 -13.96 -9.00 10.32
CA THR A 77 -14.94 -9.92 9.72
C THR A 77 -16.31 -9.86 10.40
N ASP A 78 -16.49 -8.92 11.33
CA ASP A 78 -17.74 -8.61 12.02
C ASP A 78 -18.75 -7.87 11.13
N ARG A 79 -18.33 -7.44 9.93
CA ARG A 79 -19.16 -6.79 8.91
C ARG A 79 -19.52 -7.76 7.79
N LEU A 80 -20.60 -7.45 7.06
CA LEU A 80 -21.08 -8.23 5.90
C LEU A 80 -19.99 -8.46 4.84
N VAL A 81 -19.10 -7.48 4.68
CA VAL A 81 -17.91 -7.58 3.84
C VAL A 81 -16.69 -7.38 4.74
N PRO A 82 -15.68 -8.25 4.68
CA PRO A 82 -14.45 -8.06 5.44
C PRO A 82 -13.80 -6.71 5.14
N VAL A 83 -13.53 -5.92 6.17
CA VAL A 83 -12.92 -4.59 6.05
C VAL A 83 -11.52 -4.61 6.64
N TRP A 84 -10.58 -3.93 5.98
CA TRP A 84 -9.27 -3.71 6.54
C TRP A 84 -9.26 -2.54 7.50
N GLU A 85 -8.78 -2.79 8.71
CA GLU A 85 -8.58 -1.79 9.74
C GLU A 85 -7.08 -1.64 9.99
N GLY A 86 -6.52 -0.51 9.55
CA GLY A 86 -5.12 -0.17 9.79
C GLY A 86 -4.88 0.23 11.24
N GLU A 87 -3.76 -0.19 11.80
CA GLU A 87 -3.31 0.25 13.12
C GLU A 87 -2.64 1.64 13.02
N ALA A 88 -2.75 2.44 14.09
CA ALA A 88 -2.08 3.73 14.23
C ALA A 88 -0.57 3.54 14.50
N THR A 89 0.11 2.89 13.57
CA THR A 89 1.54 2.59 13.61
C THR A 89 2.25 3.17 12.40
N PRO A 90 3.56 3.43 12.47
CA PRO A 90 4.33 3.85 11.31
C PRO A 90 4.11 2.94 10.10
N VAL A 91 4.07 3.55 8.93
CA VAL A 91 3.87 2.85 7.65
C VAL A 91 5.15 2.91 6.83
N TRP A 92 5.35 1.92 5.99
CA TRP A 92 6.42 1.97 4.99
C TRP A 92 5.85 2.48 3.68
N HIS A 93 6.50 3.48 3.10
CA HIS A 93 6.28 3.90 1.72
C HIS A 93 7.46 3.43 0.87
N ALA A 94 7.16 3.07 -0.36
CA ALA A 94 8.09 2.51 -1.32
C ALA A 94 7.98 3.30 -2.62
N ASP A 95 9.05 4.01 -2.98
CA ASP A 95 9.12 4.75 -4.22
C ASP A 95 9.84 3.92 -5.28
N ARG A 96 9.38 4.01 -6.53
CA ARG A 96 10.00 3.25 -7.63
C ARG A 96 11.24 3.98 -8.14
N ALA A 97 12.40 3.35 -8.03
CA ALA A 97 13.68 3.83 -8.57
C ALA A 97 14.20 2.86 -9.65
N GLY A 98 13.69 3.03 -10.88
CA GLY A 98 13.98 2.13 -12.00
C GLY A 98 13.41 0.72 -11.77
N ASP A 99 14.32 -0.25 -11.63
CA ASP A 99 14.01 -1.67 -11.30
C ASP A 99 14.08 -1.97 -9.80
N ARG A 100 14.44 -0.98 -8.98
CA ARG A 100 14.53 -1.10 -7.53
C ARG A 100 13.43 -0.29 -6.85
N VAL A 101 13.31 -0.50 -5.55
CA VAL A 101 12.37 0.21 -4.69
C VAL A 101 13.14 0.88 -3.56
N GLU A 102 12.87 2.16 -3.35
CA GLU A 102 13.43 2.93 -2.25
C GLU A 102 12.41 3.00 -1.12
N TRP A 103 12.82 2.55 0.06
CA TRP A 103 11.94 2.47 1.22
C TRP A 103 12.15 3.68 2.13
N ARG A 104 11.03 4.28 2.54
CA ARG A 104 10.99 5.30 3.59
C ARG A 104 9.95 4.90 4.63
N ARG A 105 10.25 5.17 5.89
CA ARG A 105 9.32 4.94 7.00
C ARG A 105 8.63 6.26 7.32
N CYS A 106 7.32 6.30 7.22
CA CYS A 106 6.50 7.47 7.52
C CYS A 106 5.82 7.30 8.88
N GLY A 107 5.75 8.40 9.63
CA GLY A 107 5.04 8.46 10.90
C GLY A 107 3.53 8.32 10.71
N VAL A 108 2.80 8.22 11.82
CA VAL A 108 1.33 8.11 11.83
C VAL A 108 0.66 9.39 11.31
N GLU A 109 1.35 10.52 11.35
CA GLU A 109 0.85 11.87 11.03
C GLU A 109 1.01 12.29 9.56
N ASP A 110 1.60 11.45 8.70
CA ASP A 110 1.85 11.72 7.27
C ASP A 110 0.57 11.52 6.40
N ARG A 111 -0.58 12.04 6.85
CA ARG A 111 -1.93 11.72 6.33
C ARG A 111 -2.63 12.86 5.59
#